data_AF-A0A3R5XWV3-F1
#
_entry.id   AF-A0A3R5XWV3-F1
#
_cell.length_a   1.000
_cell.length_b   1.000
_cell.length_c   1.000
_cell.angle_alpha   90.00
_cell.angle_beta   90.00
_cell.angle_gamma   90.00
#
_symmetry.space_group_name_H-M   'P 1'
#
loop_
_entity.id
_entity.type
_entity.pdbx_description
1 polymer ?
#
loop_
_entity_poly.entity_id
_entity_poly.type
_entity_poly.pdbx_seq_one_letter_code
_entity_poly.pdbx_strand_id
1 'polypeptide(L)'
;MYYVLLILTLLVLHVLANSVFGFLNPVSYILIVYIAMLEKLDETNYIWHAVIFGLFSDFVRGGYLGPGVLIYFFYGVLTLKAGVFFDMQKFFSRFFFRLGLIAVHVFLNMAMNDYLKTPFLGAYLYYLLINTLALVALVLVTEVTGAFKSAERRSSGVL
;
A
#
# COMPACT_ATOMS: atom_id res chain seq x y z
N MET A 1 -5.76 -4.12 20.13
CA MET A 1 -6.84 -4.61 19.24
C MET A 1 -6.63 -4.22 17.77
N TYR A 2 -6.32 -2.95 17.48
CA TYR A 2 -6.08 -2.48 16.10
C TYR A 2 -5.04 -3.28 15.30
N TYR A 3 -3.82 -3.47 15.84
CA TYR A 3 -2.77 -4.22 15.14
C TYR A 3 -3.13 -5.69 14.90
N VAL A 4 -3.92 -6.29 15.81
CA VAL A 4 -4.41 -7.67 15.64
C VAL A 4 -5.36 -7.75 14.44
N LEU A 5 -6.29 -6.80 14.31
CA LEU A 5 -7.19 -6.72 13.15
C LEU A 5 -6.44 -6.47 11.85
N LEU A 6 -5.38 -5.65 11.88
CA LEU A 6 -4.52 -5.41 10.73
C LEU A 6 -3.83 -6.70 10.27
N ILE A 7 -3.21 -7.44 11.20
CA ILE A 7 -2.57 -8.72 10.92
C ILE A 7 -3.58 -9.74 10.37
N LEU A 8 -4.76 -9.85 10.98
CA LEU A 8 -5.83 -10.71 10.49
C LEU A 8 -6.26 -10.34 9.06
N THR A 9 -6.36 -9.05 8.77
CA THR A 9 -6.70 -8.56 7.42
C THR A 9 -5.63 -8.98 6.41
N LEU A 10 -4.35 -8.84 6.75
CA LEU A 10 -3.24 -9.27 5.90
C LEU A 10 -3.25 -10.77 5.66
N LEU A 11 -3.55 -11.57 6.69
CA LEU A 11 -3.68 -13.03 6.58
C LEU A 11 -4.84 -13.44 5.66
N VAL A 12 -6.02 -12.82 5.83
CA VAL A 12 -7.17 -13.08 4.97
C VAL A 12 -6.86 -12.73 3.51
N LEU A 13 -6.26 -11.57 3.27
CA LEU A 13 -5.87 -11.16 1.92
C LEU A 13 -4.82 -12.09 1.31
N HIS A 14 -3.85 -12.56 2.11
CA HIS A 14 -2.86 -13.52 1.66
C HIS A 14 -3.50 -14.84 1.22
N VAL A 15 -4.40 -15.40 2.03
CA VAL A 15 -5.12 -16.63 1.69
C VAL A 15 -5.94 -16.42 0.41
N LEU A 16 -6.72 -15.35 0.34
CA LEU A 16 -7.57 -15.04 -0.82
C LEU A 16 -6.75 -14.85 -2.11
N ALA A 17 -5.62 -14.15 -2.03
CA ALA A 17 -4.72 -13.93 -3.17
C ALA A 17 -4.11 -15.24 -3.69
N ASN A 18 -3.79 -16.18 -2.79
CA ASN A 18 -3.18 -17.45 -3.17
C ASN A 18 -4.18 -18.56 -3.55
N SER A 19 -5.43 -18.50 -3.07
CA SER A 19 -6.41 -19.55 -3.32
C SER A 19 -7.46 -19.20 -4.39
N VAL A 20 -8.12 -18.04 -4.27
CA VAL A 20 -9.28 -17.67 -5.10
C VAL A 20 -8.90 -16.70 -6.21
N PHE A 21 -7.92 -15.83 -5.96
CA PHE A 21 -7.56 -14.74 -6.84
C PHE A 21 -6.12 -14.85 -7.36
N GLY A 22 -5.75 -16.00 -7.93
CA GLY A 22 -4.42 -16.18 -8.52
C GLY A 22 -4.05 -15.11 -9.57
N PHE A 23 -5.06 -14.51 -10.24
CA PHE A 23 -4.86 -13.38 -11.15
C PHE A 23 -4.52 -12.05 -10.45
N LEU A 24 -4.75 -11.93 -9.14
CA LEU A 24 -4.35 -10.81 -8.29
C LEU A 24 -2.94 -10.99 -7.71
N ASN A 25 -2.25 -12.10 -7.97
CA ASN A 25 -0.84 -12.26 -7.60
C ASN A 25 0.06 -11.07 -8.04
N PRO A 26 -0.17 -10.43 -9.23
CA PRO A 26 0.57 -9.23 -9.60
C PRO A 26 0.25 -7.98 -8.77
N VAL A 27 -0.87 -7.97 -8.04
CA VAL A 27 -1.23 -6.90 -7.11
C VAL A 27 -0.46 -7.13 -5.81
N SER A 28 0.38 -6.15 -5.46
CA SER A 28 1.06 -6.08 -4.18
C SER A 28 0.07 -5.67 -3.08
N TYR A 29 -0.85 -6.56 -2.69
CA TYR A 29 -1.91 -6.26 -1.73
C TYR A 29 -1.38 -5.71 -0.40
N ILE A 30 -0.22 -6.19 0.06
CA ILE A 30 0.47 -5.68 1.26
C ILE A 30 0.77 -4.19 1.10
N LEU A 31 1.29 -3.78 -0.06
CA LEU A 31 1.54 -2.38 -0.38
C LEU A 31 0.23 -1.58 -0.50
N ILE A 32 -0.80 -2.12 -1.14
CA ILE A 32 -2.08 -1.40 -1.29
C ILE A 32 -2.72 -1.14 0.08
N VAL A 33 -2.70 -2.12 0.98
CA VAL A 33 -3.18 -1.94 2.36
C VAL A 33 -2.30 -0.94 3.12
N TYR A 34 -0.98 -0.98 2.93
CA TYR A 34 -0.09 0.03 3.51
C TYR A 34 -0.41 1.44 3.02
N ILE A 35 -0.65 1.61 1.70
CA ILE A 35 -1.03 2.88 1.09
C ILE A 35 -2.35 3.41 1.67
N ALA A 36 -3.33 2.53 1.87
CA ALA A 36 -4.61 2.88 2.51
C ALA A 36 -4.44 3.38 3.96
N MET A 37 -3.30 3.07 4.59
CA MET A 37 -3.00 3.39 5.98
C MET A 37 -2.10 4.62 6.13
N LEU A 38 -1.61 5.19 5.03
CA LEU A 38 -0.66 6.32 5.05
C LEU A 38 -1.19 7.53 5.84
N GLU A 39 -2.49 7.80 5.74
CA GLU A 39 -3.11 8.93 6.43
C GLU A 39 -3.19 8.74 7.96
N LYS A 40 -2.97 7.51 8.44
CA LYS A 40 -2.94 7.16 9.86
C LYS A 40 -1.52 7.05 10.41
N LEU A 41 -0.51 7.19 9.56
CA LEU A 41 0.89 7.13 9.98
C LEU A 41 1.28 8.45 10.68
N ASP A 42 1.88 8.31 11.84
CA ASP A 42 2.46 9.40 12.62
C ASP A 42 3.85 9.00 13.16
N GLU A 43 4.53 9.93 13.80
CA GLU A 43 5.88 9.72 14.37
C GLU A 43 5.91 8.63 15.45
N THR A 44 4.77 8.32 16.07
CA THR A 44 4.67 7.34 17.17
C THR A 44 4.41 5.93 16.66
N ASN A 45 3.75 5.80 15.52
CA ASN A 45 3.21 4.52 15.05
C ASN A 45 3.86 4.00 13.76
N TYR A 46 4.62 4.83 13.01
CA TYR A 46 5.13 4.43 11.70
C TYR A 46 6.11 3.25 11.77
N ILE A 47 6.90 3.16 12.85
CA ILE A 47 7.84 2.06 13.07
C ILE A 47 7.10 0.74 13.22
N TRP A 48 6.00 0.72 13.98
CA TRP A 48 5.20 -0.49 14.19
C TRP A 48 4.55 -0.98 12.90
N HIS A 49 4.04 -0.05 12.08
CA HIS A 49 3.52 -0.39 10.76
C HIS A 49 4.65 -0.93 9.87
N ALA A 50 5.81 -0.30 9.84
CA ALA A 50 6.96 -0.79 9.08
C ALA A 50 7.37 -2.22 9.46
N VAL A 51 7.39 -2.53 10.75
CA VAL A 51 7.68 -3.88 11.25
C VAL A 51 6.60 -4.88 10.79
N ILE A 52 5.32 -4.58 10.98
CA ILE A 52 4.23 -5.49 10.63
C ILE A 52 4.19 -5.76 9.12
N PHE A 53 4.15 -4.70 8.30
CA PHE A 53 4.08 -4.85 6.84
C PHE A 53 5.37 -5.44 6.27
N GLY A 54 6.52 -5.07 6.83
CA GLY A 54 7.81 -5.59 6.43
C GLY A 54 7.98 -7.08 6.69
N LEU A 55 7.74 -7.52 7.93
CA LEU A 55 7.82 -8.94 8.27
C LEU A 55 6.80 -9.76 7.47
N PHE A 56 5.60 -9.23 7.26
CA PHE A 56 4.59 -9.91 6.44
C PHE A 56 5.03 -9.99 4.97
N SER A 57 5.61 -8.93 4.41
CA SER A 57 6.17 -8.95 3.06
C SER A 57 7.29 -9.97 2.90
N ASP A 58 8.19 -10.08 3.89
CA ASP A 58 9.28 -11.05 3.87
C ASP A 58 8.76 -12.49 4.00
N PHE A 59 7.78 -12.72 4.89
CA PHE A 59 7.09 -14.00 5.03
C PHE A 59 6.47 -14.47 3.70
N VAL A 60 5.76 -13.59 3.00
CA VAL A 60 5.08 -13.92 1.74
C VAL A 60 6.07 -14.23 0.61
N ARG A 61 7.25 -13.61 0.62
CA ARG A 61 8.30 -13.87 -0.39
C ARG A 61 9.11 -15.14 -0.11
N GLY A 62 8.94 -15.76 1.07
CA GLY A 62 9.77 -16.89 1.49
C GLY A 62 11.26 -16.55 1.61
N GLY A 63 11.59 -15.26 1.76
CA GLY A 63 12.95 -14.73 1.76
C GLY A 63 13.51 -14.50 3.17
N TYR A 64 14.69 -13.89 3.25
CA TYR A 64 15.29 -13.46 4.52
C TYR A 64 14.41 -12.44 5.23
N LEU A 65 14.25 -12.58 6.56
CA LEU A 65 13.55 -11.61 7.40
C LEU A 65 14.38 -10.33 7.55
N GLY A 66 13.78 -9.16 7.31
CA GLY A 66 14.39 -7.85 7.55
C GLY A 66 14.34 -6.86 6.37
N PRO A 67 14.65 -7.25 5.11
CA PRO A 67 14.63 -6.34 3.98
C PRO A 67 13.28 -5.63 3.77
N GLY A 68 12.17 -6.34 3.96
CA GLY A 68 10.84 -5.75 3.91
C GLY A 68 10.65 -4.67 4.97
N VAL A 69 11.08 -4.92 6.21
CA VAL A 69 10.98 -3.93 7.30
C VAL A 69 11.70 -2.63 6.95
N LEU A 70 12.89 -2.72 6.35
CA LEU A 70 13.64 -1.54 5.91
C LEU A 70 12.91 -0.76 4.81
N ILE A 71 12.31 -1.46 3.84
CA ILE A 71 11.54 -0.84 2.76
C ILE A 71 10.33 -0.08 3.30
N TYR A 72 9.52 -0.72 4.16
CA TYR A 72 8.34 -0.07 4.72
C TYR A 72 8.72 1.03 5.73
N PHE A 73 9.83 0.88 6.44
CA PHE A 73 10.37 1.96 7.29
C PHE A 73 10.71 3.19 6.45
N PHE A 74 11.39 2.98 5.32
CA PHE A 74 11.71 4.05 4.38
C PHE A 74 10.45 4.73 3.84
N TYR A 75 9.40 3.97 3.50
CA TYR A 75 8.11 4.55 3.09
C TYR A 75 7.45 5.36 4.21
N GLY A 76 7.53 4.89 5.46
CA GLY A 76 7.04 5.64 6.63
C GLY A 76 7.75 6.98 6.77
N VAL A 77 9.09 6.98 6.71
CA VAL A 77 9.90 8.21 6.75
C VAL A 77 9.55 9.15 5.59
N LEU A 78 9.46 8.63 4.37
CA LEU A 78 9.07 9.42 3.20
C LEU A 78 7.68 10.05 3.38
N THR A 79 6.73 9.32 3.97
CA THR A 79 5.38 9.81 4.21
C THR A 79 5.37 10.96 5.21
N LEU A 80 6.08 10.80 6.33
CA LEU A 80 6.22 11.85 7.34
C LEU A 80 6.91 13.11 6.76
N LYS A 81 7.95 12.92 5.94
CA LYS A 81 8.65 14.05 5.29
C LYS A 81 7.84 14.66 4.15
N ALA A 82 7.04 13.88 3.43
CA ALA A 82 6.26 14.40 2.31
C ALA A 82 5.20 15.41 2.77
N GLY A 83 4.68 15.33 3.99
CA GLY A 83 3.83 16.38 4.56
C GLY A 83 4.54 17.73 4.75
N VAL A 84 5.87 17.76 4.78
CA VAL A 84 6.69 18.97 4.89
C VAL A 84 6.98 19.58 3.52
N PHE A 85 7.25 18.74 2.51
CA PHE A 85 7.68 19.19 1.18
C PHE A 85 6.55 19.29 0.16
N PHE A 86 5.47 18.54 0.33
CA PHE A 86 4.32 18.50 -0.57
C PHE A 86 3.07 18.96 0.16
N ASP A 87 2.23 19.71 -0.56
CA ASP A 87 0.87 20.01 -0.13
C ASP A 87 0.00 18.74 -0.25
N MET A 88 0.10 17.88 0.77
CA MET A 88 -0.66 16.64 0.90
C MET A 88 -2.15 16.88 1.17
N GLN A 89 -2.62 18.12 1.27
CA GLN A 89 -4.05 18.42 1.33
C GLN A 89 -4.70 18.33 -0.06
N LYS A 90 -3.92 18.50 -1.12
CA LYS A 90 -4.41 18.37 -2.50
C LYS A 90 -4.48 16.91 -2.93
N PHE A 91 -5.60 16.54 -3.53
CA PHE A 91 -5.84 15.20 -4.08
C PHE A 91 -4.74 14.74 -5.02
N PHE A 92 -4.37 15.57 -6.00
CA PHE A 92 -3.35 15.22 -6.99
C PHE A 92 -1.99 14.96 -6.35
N SER A 93 -1.57 15.78 -5.38
CA SER A 93 -0.31 15.57 -4.65
C SER A 93 -0.30 14.21 -3.93
N ARG A 94 -1.38 13.88 -3.21
CA ARG A 94 -1.51 12.58 -2.54
C ARG A 94 -1.50 11.43 -3.53
N PHE A 95 -2.21 11.57 -4.64
CA PHE A 95 -2.29 10.54 -5.68
C PHE A 95 -0.91 10.27 -6.29
N PHE A 96 -0.18 11.31 -6.71
CA PHE A 96 1.15 11.17 -7.28
C PHE A 96 2.17 10.63 -6.26
N PHE A 97 2.07 11.01 -5.00
CA PHE A 97 2.92 10.44 -3.95
C PHE A 97 2.69 8.93 -3.80
N ARG A 98 1.42 8.50 -3.73
CA ARG A 98 1.04 7.08 -3.67
C ARG A 98 1.50 6.32 -4.91
N LEU A 99 1.37 6.92 -6.09
CA LEU A 99 1.85 6.36 -7.36
C LEU A 99 3.38 6.19 -7.35
N GLY A 100 4.11 7.17 -6.83
CA GLY A 100 5.56 7.11 -6.66
C GLY A 100 5.99 5.97 -5.74
N LEU A 101 5.31 5.77 -4.61
CA LEU A 101 5.55 4.63 -3.72
C LEU A 101 5.33 3.29 -4.44
N ILE A 102 4.30 3.19 -5.29
CA ILE A 102 4.05 1.99 -6.11
C ILE A 102 5.17 1.74 -7.09
N ALA A 103 5.58 2.76 -7.84
CA ALA A 103 6.67 2.63 -8.80
C ALA A 103 7.96 2.14 -8.12
N VAL A 104 8.34 2.76 -7.01
CA VAL A 104 9.51 2.36 -6.22
C VAL A 104 9.34 0.94 -5.67
N HIS A 105 8.17 0.58 -5.16
CA HIS A 105 7.95 -0.75 -4.60
C HIS A 105 8.02 -1.86 -5.64
N VAL A 106 7.38 -1.67 -6.80
CA VAL A 106 7.42 -2.64 -7.89
C VAL A 106 8.86 -2.82 -8.38
N PHE A 107 9.60 -1.71 -8.54
CA PHE A 107 11.00 -1.76 -8.91
C PHE A 107 11.85 -2.56 -7.91
N LEU A 108 11.76 -2.23 -6.62
CA LEU A 108 12.51 -2.92 -5.56
C LEU A 108 12.12 -4.41 -5.46
N ASN A 109 10.82 -4.72 -5.56
CA ASN A 109 10.34 -6.09 -5.48
C ASN A 109 10.85 -6.94 -6.66
N MET A 110 10.91 -6.38 -7.86
CA MET A 110 11.46 -7.07 -9.03
C MET A 110 12.98 -7.20 -8.96
N ALA A 111 13.68 -6.17 -8.47
CA ALA A 111 15.13 -6.21 -8.28
C ALA A 111 15.54 -7.28 -7.25
N MET A 112 14.72 -7.51 -6.23
CA MET A 112 14.98 -8.51 -5.18
C MET A 112 14.66 -9.96 -5.59
N ASN A 113 13.78 -10.18 -6.58
CA ASN A 113 13.32 -11.52 -6.98
C ASN A 113 14.05 -12.08 -8.21
N ASP A 114 15.28 -11.62 -8.49
CA ASP A 114 16.12 -12.09 -9.61
C ASP A 114 15.45 -12.05 -11.01
N TYR A 115 14.42 -11.21 -11.20
CA TYR A 115 13.73 -11.02 -12.48
C TYR A 115 14.55 -10.23 -13.53
N LEU A 116 15.88 -10.28 -13.43
CA LEU A 116 16.82 -9.81 -14.46
C LEU A 116 16.88 -10.76 -15.68
N LYS A 117 16.20 -11.91 -15.63
CA LYS A 117 16.22 -12.93 -16.70
C LYS A 117 15.05 -12.86 -17.70
N THR A 118 13.97 -12.15 -17.37
CA THR A 118 12.87 -11.76 -18.28
C THR A 118 13.16 -10.39 -18.89
N PRO A 119 12.46 -9.90 -19.93
CA PRO A 119 12.54 -8.48 -20.30
C PRO A 119 12.03 -7.64 -19.13
N PHE A 120 12.96 -7.20 -18.28
CA PHE A 120 12.71 -6.53 -17.00
C PHE A 120 11.75 -5.36 -17.14
N LEU A 121 11.92 -4.58 -18.21
CA LEU A 121 11.07 -3.43 -18.50
C LEU A 121 9.61 -3.84 -18.78
N GLY A 122 9.37 -4.91 -19.55
CA GLY A 122 8.02 -5.35 -19.88
C GLY A 122 7.27 -5.85 -18.65
N ALA A 123 7.93 -6.67 -17.83
CA ALA A 123 7.36 -7.12 -16.56
C ALA A 123 7.14 -5.94 -15.61
N TYR A 124 8.10 -5.02 -15.47
CA TYR A 124 7.96 -3.83 -14.64
C TYR A 124 6.76 -2.98 -15.01
N LEU A 125 6.57 -2.69 -16.30
CA LEU A 125 5.43 -1.92 -16.77
C LEU A 125 4.10 -2.65 -16.50
N TYR A 126 4.07 -3.97 -16.65
CA TYR A 126 2.88 -4.78 -16.34
C TYR A 126 2.52 -4.74 -14.85
N TYR A 127 3.47 -5.01 -13.95
CA TYR A 127 3.24 -4.94 -12.51
C TYR A 127 2.91 -3.50 -12.06
N LEU A 128 3.58 -2.49 -12.61
CA LEU A 128 3.29 -1.09 -12.33
C LEU A 128 1.85 -0.73 -12.73
N LEU A 129 1.42 -1.14 -13.92
CA LEU A 129 0.07 -0.89 -14.41
C LEU A 129 -0.98 -1.51 -13.49
N ILE A 130 -0.82 -2.80 -13.13
CA ILE A 130 -1.78 -3.51 -12.28
C ILE A 130 -1.88 -2.87 -10.89
N ASN A 131 -0.74 -2.52 -10.27
CA ASN A 131 -0.75 -1.89 -8.96
C ASN A 131 -1.31 -0.46 -9.03
N THR A 132 -1.10 0.25 -10.14
CA THR A 132 -1.73 1.56 -10.39
C THR A 132 -3.25 1.45 -10.50
N LEU A 133 -3.76 0.44 -11.21
CA LEU A 133 -5.21 0.19 -11.28
C LEU A 133 -5.80 -0.13 -9.90
N ALA A 134 -5.09 -0.92 -9.08
CA ALA A 134 -5.50 -1.19 -7.71
C ALA A 134 -5.52 0.08 -6.83
N LEU A 135 -4.55 0.99 -7.02
CA LEU A 135 -4.55 2.30 -6.36
C LEU A 135 -5.76 3.15 -6.80
N VAL A 136 -6.05 3.21 -8.10
CA VAL A 136 -7.21 3.96 -8.60
C VAL A 136 -8.51 3.40 -8.01
N ALA A 137 -8.65 2.07 -7.95
CA ALA A 137 -9.79 1.43 -7.30
C ALA A 137 -9.89 1.80 -5.81
N LEU A 138 -8.78 1.76 -5.07
CA LEU A 138 -8.73 2.18 -3.68
C LEU A 138 -9.20 3.64 -3.51
N VAL A 139 -8.69 4.55 -4.35
CA VAL A 139 -9.03 5.97 -4.31
C VAL A 139 -10.51 6.20 -4.60
N LEU A 140 -11.05 5.56 -5.64
CA LEU A 140 -12.48 5.65 -5.95
C LEU A 140 -13.35 5.15 -4.79
N VAL A 141 -12.98 4.02 -4.18
CA VAL A 141 -13.70 3.49 -3.01
C VAL A 141 -13.68 4.50 -1.86
N THR A 142 -12.52 5.11 -1.57
CA THR A 142 -12.41 6.11 -0.49
C THR A 142 -13.21 7.38 -0.75
N GLU A 143 -13.22 7.89 -1.98
CA GLU A 143 -13.98 9.10 -2.36
C GLU A 143 -15.49 8.81 -2.33
N VAL A 144 -15.91 7.66 -2.86
CA VAL A 144 -17.32 7.23 -2.84
C VAL A 144 -17.81 7.06 -1.41
N THR A 145 -17.06 6.37 -0.54
CA THR A 145 -17.44 6.25 0.88
C THR A 145 -17.43 7.58 1.62
N GLY A 146 -16.52 8.50 1.27
CA GLY A 146 -16.52 9.87 1.78
C GLY A 146 -17.78 10.63 1.41
N ALA A 147 -18.19 10.55 0.14
CA ALA A 147 -19.41 11.17 -0.36
C ALA A 147 -20.67 10.63 0.36
N PHE A 148 -20.78 9.30 0.52
CA PHE A 148 -21.90 8.68 1.24
C PHE A 148 -21.97 9.13 2.71
N LYS A 149 -20.84 9.16 3.43
CA LYS A 149 -20.79 9.66 4.81
C LYS A 149 -21.19 11.14 4.92
N SER A 150 -20.82 11.95 3.94
CA SER A 150 -21.20 13.37 3.91
C SER A 150 -22.71 13.56 3.66
N ALA A 151 -23.31 12.70 2.82
CA ALA A 151 -24.74 12.71 2.54
C ALA A 151 -25.55 12.25 3.77
N GLU A 152 -25.09 11.22 4.48
CA GLU A 152 -25.71 10.72 5.71
C GLU A 152 -25.65 11.73 6.86
N ARG A 153 -24.55 12.49 7.02
CA ARG A 153 -24.48 13.59 7.99
C ARG A 153 -25.44 14.73 7.66
N ARG A 154 -25.63 15.04 6.38
CA ARG A 154 -26.60 16.06 5.92
C ARG A 154 -28.05 15.60 6.11
N SER A 155 -28.34 14.31 5.93
CA SER A 155 -29.70 13.79 6.13
C SER A 155 -30.07 13.59 7.60
N SER A 156 -29.08 13.37 8.48
CA SER A 156 -29.28 13.19 9.93
C SER A 156 -29.36 14.50 10.73
N GLY A 157 -29.21 15.67 10.09
CA GLY A 157 -29.39 16.97 10.74
C GLY A 157 -28.34 17.35 11.79
N VAL A 158 -27.23 16.61 11.86
CA VAL A 158 -26.10 16.91 12.76
C VAL A 158 -25.18 17.90 12.04
N LEU A 159 -25.46 19.20 12.23
CA LEU A 159 -24.52 20.29 11.97
C LEU A 159 -23.59 20.47 13.17
#